data_AF-A0A3C0MGT8-F1
#
_entry.id   AF-A0A3C0MGT8-F1
#
_cell.length_a   1.000
_cell.length_b   1.000
_cell.length_c   1.000
_cell.angle_alpha   90.00
_cell.angle_beta   90.00
_cell.angle_gamma   90.00
#
_symmetry.space_group_name_H-M   'P 1'
#
loop_
_entity.id
_entity.type
_entity.pdbx_description
1 polymer ?
#
loop_
_entity_poly.entity_id
_entity_poly.type
_entity_poly.pdbx_seq_one_letter_code
_entity_poly.pdbx_strand_id
1 'polypeptide(L)'
;EIVDSKCWFGVMRPGEGRVHKGCATVCIKGGIPPVFVTRTAEGKPTAYVMTGPDRQAIKPDEIKALVADPVSATGILVRHNGLLYLETDISSLRKL
;
A
#
# COMPACT_ATOMS: atom_id res chain seq x y z
N GLU A 1 0.71 -1.86 -6.51
CA GLU A 1 1.80 -2.30 -5.60
C GLU A 1 1.55 -1.75 -4.20
N ILE A 2 2.25 -2.28 -3.19
CA ILE A 2 2.17 -1.79 -1.80
C ILE A 2 3.43 -0.99 -1.48
N VAL A 3 3.32 0.27 -1.07
CA VAL A 3 4.46 1.15 -0.70
C VAL A 3 4.18 1.88 0.60
N ASP A 4 5.19 2.53 1.20
CA ASP A 4 4.96 3.39 2.36
C ASP A 4 4.38 4.76 1.93
N SER A 5 3.48 5.29 2.74
CA SER A 5 2.82 6.58 2.45
C SER A 5 3.80 7.76 2.39
N LYS A 6 4.88 7.75 3.17
CA LYS A 6 5.85 8.86 3.26
C LYS A 6 6.55 9.10 1.91
N CYS A 7 7.14 8.06 1.33
CA CYS A 7 7.84 8.18 0.06
C CYS A 7 6.88 8.37 -1.11
N TRP A 8 5.72 7.71 -1.08
CA TRP A 8 4.68 7.86 -2.11
C TRP A 8 4.21 9.32 -2.26
N PHE A 9 3.97 10.01 -1.15
CA PHE A 9 3.56 11.42 -1.15
C PHE A 9 4.72 12.41 -1.31
N GLY A 10 5.92 11.93 -1.66
CA GLY A 10 7.01 12.76 -2.15
C GLY A 10 7.99 13.29 -1.11
N VAL A 11 7.95 12.80 0.13
CA VAL A 11 8.93 13.20 1.16
C VAL A 11 10.33 12.68 0.82
N MET A 12 10.43 11.51 0.16
CA MET A 12 11.70 10.90 -0.28
C MET A 12 11.53 10.20 -1.64
N ARG A 13 12.66 9.86 -2.29
CA ARG A 13 12.70 9.15 -3.58
C ARG A 13 13.70 7.98 -3.52
N PRO A 14 13.48 6.88 -4.27
CA PRO A 14 12.29 6.57 -5.06
C PRO A 14 11.07 6.33 -4.16
N GLY A 15 9.85 6.48 -4.69
CA GLY A 15 8.60 6.25 -3.95
C GLY A 15 7.77 5.06 -4.43
N GLU A 16 8.23 4.37 -5.47
CA GLU A 16 7.51 3.26 -6.14
C GLU A 16 8.48 2.29 -6.81
N GLY A 17 7.99 1.09 -7.15
CA GLY A 17 8.72 0.07 -7.89
C GLY A 17 9.81 -0.66 -7.09
N ARG A 18 10.44 -1.66 -7.74
CA ARG A 18 11.33 -2.62 -7.07
C ARG A 18 12.54 -1.99 -6.36
N VAL A 19 13.04 -0.86 -6.85
CA VAL A 19 14.13 -0.10 -6.22
C VAL A 19 13.72 0.50 -4.86
N HIS A 20 12.43 0.71 -4.64
CA HIS A 20 11.85 1.22 -3.40
C HIS A 20 11.60 0.13 -2.35
N LYS A 21 11.70 -1.16 -2.72
CA LYS A 21 11.32 -2.30 -1.86
C LYS A 21 11.99 -2.29 -0.49
N GLY A 22 13.30 -2.08 -0.44
CA GLY A 22 14.08 -2.11 0.79
C GLY A 22 13.66 -1.03 1.78
N CYS A 23 13.65 0.24 1.33
CA CYS A 23 13.28 1.37 2.18
C CYS A 23 11.78 1.36 2.54
N ALA A 24 10.89 0.99 1.62
CA ALA A 24 9.46 0.84 1.91
C ALA A 24 9.21 -0.21 3.00
N THR A 25 9.88 -1.36 2.92
CA THR A 25 9.76 -2.43 3.93
C THR A 25 10.17 -1.95 5.31
N VAL A 26 11.28 -1.20 5.40
CA VAL A 26 11.75 -0.61 6.66
C VAL A 26 10.78 0.44 7.20
N CYS A 27 10.28 1.34 6.34
CA CYS A 27 9.33 2.38 6.76
C CYS A 27 8.01 1.79 7.26
N ILE A 28 7.44 0.82 6.55
CA ILE A 28 6.21 0.13 6.96
C ILE A 28 6.43 -0.62 8.27
N LYS A 29 7.56 -1.33 8.42
CA LYS A 29 7.94 -1.97 9.69
C LYS A 29 8.07 -0.95 10.84
N GLY A 30 8.54 0.26 10.53
CA GLY A 30 8.64 1.39 11.47
C GLY A 30 7.32 2.09 11.78
N GLY A 31 6.18 1.61 11.27
CA GLY A 31 4.86 2.16 11.57
C GLY A 31 4.34 3.20 10.57
N ILE A 32 5.05 3.45 9.47
CA ILE A 32 4.50 4.28 8.38
C ILE A 32 3.36 3.50 7.70
N PRO A 33 2.14 4.08 7.58
CA PRO A 33 1.03 3.37 6.98
C PRO A 33 1.33 2.92 5.54
N PRO A 34 1.05 1.65 5.19
CA PRO A 34 1.14 1.17 3.82
C PRO A 34 0.01 1.77 2.97
N VAL A 35 0.33 2.09 1.72
CA VAL A 35 -0.65 2.47 0.70
C VAL A 35 -0.61 1.49 -0.46
N PHE A 36 -1.78 1.12 -0.95
CA PHE A 36 -1.94 0.39 -2.19
C PHE A 36 -2.04 1.38 -3.34
N VAL A 37 -1.10 1.31 -4.27
CA VAL A 37 -1.03 2.20 -5.43
C VAL A 37 -1.53 1.44 -6.65
N THR A 38 -2.51 2.03 -7.33
CA THR A 38 -3.02 1.60 -8.63
C THR A 38 -2.87 2.71 -9.67
N ARG A 39 -3.05 2.36 -10.95
CA ARG A 39 -3.12 3.32 -12.05
C ARG A 39 -4.41 3.09 -12.82
N THR A 40 -5.11 4.17 -13.18
CA THR A 40 -6.30 4.09 -14.05
C THR A 40 -5.89 3.72 -15.48
N ALA A 41 -6.88 3.49 -16.36
CA ALA A 41 -6.63 3.23 -17.78
C ALA A 41 -5.87 4.39 -18.45
N GLU A 42 -6.08 5.62 -17.97
CA GLU A 42 -5.37 6.83 -18.41
C GLU A 42 -3.99 7.00 -17.73
N GLY A 43 -3.55 6.02 -16.95
CA GLY A 43 -2.25 6.00 -16.27
C GLY A 43 -2.18 6.86 -15.00
N LYS A 44 -3.29 7.47 -14.58
CA LYS A 44 -3.33 8.33 -13.39
C LYS A 44 -3.16 7.49 -12.12
N PRO A 45 -2.18 7.80 -11.26
CA PRO A 45 -1.99 7.04 -10.04
C PRO A 45 -3.07 7.37 -9.02
N THR A 46 -3.52 6.35 -8.29
CA THR A 46 -4.43 6.48 -7.15
C THR A 46 -3.87 5.68 -5.99
N ALA A 47 -3.85 6.28 -4.80
CA ALA A 47 -3.36 5.63 -3.59
C ALA A 47 -4.48 5.43 -2.58
N TYR A 48 -4.48 4.24 -1.99
CA TYR A 48 -5.43 3.82 -0.97
C TYR A 48 -4.66 3.47 0.29
N VAL A 49 -4.94 4.11 1.42
CA VAL A 49 -4.39 3.70 2.71
C VAL A 49 -4.92 2.30 3.02
N MET A 50 -4.03 1.35 3.30
CA MET A 50 -4.46 -0.02 3.52
C MET A 50 -4.79 -0.25 4.99
N THR A 51 -5.92 -0.91 5.23
CA THR A 51 -6.32 -1.42 6.55
C THR A 51 -6.76 -2.87 6.42
N GLY A 52 -6.65 -3.61 7.51
CA GLY A 52 -7.32 -4.90 7.67
C GLY A 52 -8.82 -4.72 7.91
N PRO A 53 -9.56 -5.83 8.07
CA PRO A 53 -10.97 -5.80 8.46
C PRO A 53 -11.23 -4.91 9.68
N ASP A 54 -12.39 -4.27 9.74
CA ASP A 54 -12.78 -3.35 10.82
C ASP A 54 -11.80 -2.17 11.00
N ARG A 55 -11.12 -1.80 9.91
CA ARG A 55 -10.10 -0.72 9.84
C ARG A 55 -8.89 -0.93 10.74
N GLN A 56 -8.62 -2.17 11.15
CA GLN A 56 -7.45 -2.47 11.96
C GLN A 56 -6.15 -2.27 11.18
N ALA A 57 -5.06 -1.95 11.87
CA ALA A 57 -3.76 -1.83 11.23
C ALA A 57 -3.30 -3.19 10.67
N ILE A 58 -2.79 -3.18 9.44
CA ILE A 58 -2.14 -4.37 8.85
C ILE A 58 -0.79 -4.58 9.53
N LYS A 59 -0.48 -5.82 9.95
CA LYS A 59 0.81 -6.11 10.55
C LYS A 59 1.89 -6.12 9.45
N PRO A 60 3.00 -5.39 9.61
CA PRO A 60 4.04 -5.31 8.57
C PRO A 60 4.57 -6.68 8.11
N ASP A 61 4.69 -7.65 9.03
CA ASP A 61 5.18 -8.99 8.71
C ASP A 61 4.26 -9.79 7.77
N GLU A 62 2.96 -9.46 7.72
CA GLU A 62 1.98 -10.13 6.86
C GLU A 62 2.10 -9.70 5.39
N ILE A 63 2.63 -8.50 5.12
CA ILE A 63 2.71 -7.92 3.77
C ILE A 63 4.14 -7.72 3.25
N LYS A 64 5.18 -7.88 4.09
CA LYS A 64 6.59 -7.59 3.72
C LYS A 64 7.05 -8.23 2.43
N ALA A 65 6.58 -9.44 2.11
CA ALA A 65 6.97 -10.16 0.89
C ALA A 65 6.40 -9.52 -0.39
N LEU A 66 5.31 -8.76 -0.24
CA LEU A 66 4.52 -8.14 -1.31
C LEU A 66 4.86 -6.65 -1.53
N VAL A 67 5.61 -6.04 -0.60
CA VAL A 67 6.00 -4.63 -0.69
C VAL A 67 6.79 -4.37 -1.98
N ALA A 68 6.39 -3.31 -2.68
CA ALA A 68 6.93 -2.82 -3.94
C ALA A 68 7.02 -3.87 -5.08
N ASP A 69 6.23 -4.95 -4.98
CA ASP A 69 5.98 -5.88 -6.07
C ASP A 69 4.61 -5.56 -6.72
N PRO A 70 4.41 -5.96 -7.99
CA PRO A 70 3.08 -6.05 -8.58
C PRO A 70 2.18 -6.98 -7.74
N VAL A 71 1.04 -6.45 -7.30
CA VAL A 71 0.12 -7.13 -6.40
C VAL A 71 -1.32 -6.80 -6.82
N SER A 72 -2.19 -7.79 -6.80
CA SER A 72 -3.65 -7.61 -6.82
C SER A 72 -4.21 -7.80 -5.40
N ALA A 73 -5.32 -7.11 -5.13
CA ALA A 73 -6.01 -7.12 -3.85
C ALA A 73 -7.51 -7.03 -4.09
N THR A 74 -8.30 -7.68 -3.24
CA THR A 74 -9.76 -7.54 -3.21
C THR A 74 -10.18 -7.03 -1.84
N GLY A 75 -11.00 -6.00 -1.80
CA GLY A 75 -11.43 -5.39 -0.55
C GLY A 75 -12.49 -4.32 -0.75
N ILE A 76 -12.82 -3.63 0.33
CA ILE A 76 -13.80 -2.57 0.36
C ILE A 76 -13.07 -1.23 0.21
N LEU A 77 -13.53 -0.41 -0.73
CA LEU A 77 -13.05 0.96 -0.86
C LEU A 77 -13.88 1.89 0.02
N VAL A 78 -13.21 2.59 0.92
CA VAL A 78 -13.85 3.53 1.84
C VAL A 78 -13.27 4.92 1.62
N ARG A 79 -14.12 5.93 1.52
CA ARG A 79 -13.70 7.33 1.55
C ARG A 79 -13.99 7.90 2.94
N HIS A 80 -12.97 8.43 3.60
CA HIS A 80 -13.11 9.03 4.93
C HIS A 80 -12.15 10.21 5.07
N ASN A 81 -12.67 11.38 5.45
CA ASN A 81 -11.92 12.63 5.61
C ASN A 81 -11.00 12.97 4.41
N GLY A 82 -11.51 12.77 3.19
CA GLY A 82 -10.77 13.06 1.95
C GLY A 82 -9.72 12.02 1.57
N LEU A 83 -9.45 11.03 2.42
CA LEU A 83 -8.58 9.90 2.10
C LEU A 83 -9.38 8.73 1.52
N LEU A 84 -8.73 7.99 0.65
CA LEU A 84 -9.21 6.71 0.15
C LEU A 84 -8.53 5.60 0.94
N TYR A 85 -9.32 4.64 1.38
CA TYR A 85 -8.86 3.45 2.09
C TYR A 85 -9.20 2.21 1.27
N LEU A 86 -8.32 1.21 1.35
CA LEU A 86 -8.58 -0.14 0.92
C LEU A 86 -8.61 -1.01 2.18
N GLU A 87 -9.81 -1.39 2.59
CA GLU A 87 -10.03 -2.33 3.68
C GLU A 87 -10.01 -3.75 3.10
N THR A 88 -9.01 -4.55 3.47
CA THR A 88 -8.75 -5.84 2.83
C THR A 88 -8.22 -6.86 3.82
N ASP A 89 -8.66 -8.12 3.67
CA ASP A 89 -8.03 -9.25 4.33
C ASP A 89 -6.70 -9.61 3.65
N ILE A 90 -5.71 -10.06 4.42
CA ILE A 90 -4.39 -10.46 3.88
C ILE A 90 -4.52 -11.63 2.90
N SER A 91 -5.46 -12.53 3.14
CA SER A 91 -5.75 -13.67 2.27
C SER A 91 -6.29 -13.25 0.90
N SER A 92 -6.64 -11.98 0.66
CA SER A 92 -7.04 -11.47 -0.66
C SER A 92 -5.84 -11.06 -1.52
N LEU A 93 -4.68 -10.80 -0.91
CA LEU A 93 -3.51 -10.26 -1.60
C LEU A 93 -2.83 -11.36 -2.44
N ARG A 94 -2.52 -11.04 -3.69
CA ARG A 94 -1.81 -11.95 -4.61
C ARG A 94 -0.71 -11.19 -5.32
N LYS A 95 0.49 -11.77 -5.36
CA LYS A 95 1.57 -11.27 -6.21
C LYS A 95 1.25 -11.59 -7.68
N LEU A 96 1.54 -10.65 -8.58
CA LEU A 96 1.40 -10.80 -10.04
C LEU A 96 2.73 -11.19 -10.69
#